data_AF-A0A2H6FSG3-F1
#
_entry.id   AF-A0A2H6FSG3-F1
#
_cell.length_a   1.000
_cell.length_b   1.000
_cell.length_c   1.000
_cell.angle_alpha   90.00
_cell.angle_beta   90.00
_cell.angle_gamma   90.00
#
_symmetry.space_group_name_H-M   'P 1'
#
loop_
_entity.id
_entity.type
_entity.pdbx_description
1 polymer ?
#
loop_
_entity_poly.entity_id
_entity_poly.type
_entity_poly.pdbx_seq_one_letter_code
_entity_poly.pdbx_strand_id
1 'polypeptide(L)'
;MKDNPKVKIEKERTIHTYAELWHTSKCLLKKGQDNEAASFHQFMASLVFTAFTLEAYLNHIGAKIFTCWNDLERLSPKEKINVIAEKLSVQVDYGKRPWQIMKKLFGFRNDIAHGKSVEIKSEEVIPLINHTEDIHDSLRTSWEMFCTERKAIKAREDVENIIKTIHKASGIKDDYPFVFGLNFGSKEGWGQIFIHDNYVTIKDLTP
;
A
#
# COMPACT_ATOMS: atom_id res chain seq x y z
N MET A 1 -42.38 13.99 -33.87
CA MET A 1 -41.43 13.56 -32.81
C MET A 1 -40.62 14.79 -32.43
N LYS A 2 -40.59 15.18 -31.15
CA LYS A 2 -39.77 16.33 -30.70
C LYS A 2 -38.31 15.89 -30.69
N ASP A 3 -37.45 16.64 -31.37
CA ASP A 3 -36.00 16.45 -31.31
C ASP A 3 -35.54 16.58 -29.86
N ASN A 4 -34.95 15.50 -29.33
CA ASN A 4 -34.44 15.49 -27.97
C ASN A 4 -33.08 16.20 -27.97
N PRO A 5 -32.89 17.29 -27.20
CA PRO A 5 -31.63 18.02 -27.20
C PRO A 5 -30.50 17.10 -26.75
N LYS A 6 -29.42 17.07 -27.53
CA LYS A 6 -28.20 16.35 -27.21
C LYS A 6 -27.26 17.26 -26.44
N VAL A 7 -26.77 16.78 -25.30
CA VAL A 7 -25.74 17.46 -24.51
C VAL A 7 -24.41 16.71 -24.62
N LYS A 8 -23.31 17.47 -24.69
CA LYS A 8 -21.95 16.93 -24.59
C LYS A 8 -21.57 16.88 -23.12
N ILE A 9 -21.21 15.69 -22.63
CA ILE A 9 -20.75 15.50 -21.25
C ILE A 9 -19.26 15.14 -21.31
N GLU A 10 -18.43 15.95 -20.65
CA GLU A 10 -17.01 15.68 -20.44
C GLU A 10 -16.76 15.40 -18.96
N LYS A 11 -15.95 14.38 -18.66
CA LYS A 11 -15.61 13.97 -17.29
C LYS A 11 -14.11 13.72 -17.18
N GLU A 12 -13.50 14.25 -16.13
CA GLU A 12 -12.09 14.06 -15.80
C GLU A 12 -11.98 13.55 -14.35
N ARG A 13 -11.03 12.64 -14.09
CA ARG A 13 -10.71 12.20 -12.73
C ARG A 13 -9.23 11.84 -12.61
N THR A 14 -8.66 12.04 -11.43
CA THR A 14 -7.33 11.56 -11.05
C THR A 14 -7.46 10.28 -10.23
N ILE A 15 -6.68 9.26 -10.57
CA ILE A 15 -6.63 8.01 -9.81
C ILE A 15 -5.31 7.97 -9.03
N HIS A 16 -5.40 7.83 -7.71
CA HIS A 16 -4.25 7.60 -6.84
C HIS A 16 -4.10 6.11 -6.59
N THR A 17 -3.39 5.41 -7.48
CA THR A 17 -3.21 3.95 -7.41
C THR A 17 -2.70 3.49 -6.03
N TYR A 18 -1.80 4.25 -5.41
CA TYR A 18 -1.29 3.92 -4.08
C TYR A 18 -2.39 3.90 -3.01
N ALA A 19 -3.42 4.75 -3.10
CA ALA A 19 -4.55 4.77 -2.17
C ALA A 19 -5.47 3.53 -2.36
N GLU A 20 -5.67 3.09 -3.61
CA GLU A 20 -6.41 1.86 -3.90
C GLU A 20 -5.68 0.61 -3.38
N LEU A 21 -4.35 0.55 -3.53
CA LEU A 21 -3.51 -0.52 -2.97
C LEU A 21 -3.51 -0.50 -1.44
N TRP A 22 -3.54 0.69 -0.83
CA TRP A 22 -3.64 0.87 0.62
C TRP A 22 -4.98 0.36 1.18
N HIS A 23 -6.07 0.65 0.45
CA HIS A 23 -7.39 0.15 0.78
C HIS A 23 -7.47 -1.37 0.61
N THR A 24 -6.96 -1.89 -0.50
CA THR A 24 -6.90 -3.34 -0.78
C THR A 24 -6.18 -4.10 0.33
N SER A 25 -5.00 -3.61 0.73
CA SER A 25 -4.26 -4.22 1.85
C SER A 25 -5.04 -4.19 3.17
N LYS A 26 -5.92 -3.19 3.40
CA LYS A 26 -6.76 -3.09 4.61
C LYS A 26 -7.85 -4.16 4.59
N CYS A 27 -8.52 -4.29 3.45
CA CYS A 27 -9.57 -5.28 3.25
C CYS A 27 -9.04 -6.71 3.41
N LEU A 28 -7.84 -6.99 2.89
CA LEU A 28 -7.17 -8.28 3.06
C LEU A 28 -6.80 -8.54 4.52
N LEU A 29 -6.22 -7.56 5.22
CA LEU A 29 -5.94 -7.69 6.65
C LEU A 29 -7.20 -8.03 7.44
N LYS A 30 -8.29 -7.29 7.20
CA LYS A 30 -9.57 -7.50 7.90
C LYS A 30 -10.15 -8.88 7.60
N LYS A 31 -10.11 -9.33 6.35
CA LYS A 31 -10.52 -10.70 5.97
C LYS A 31 -9.70 -11.77 6.69
N GLY A 32 -8.39 -11.57 6.85
CA GLY A 32 -7.54 -12.49 7.61
C GLY A 32 -7.86 -12.54 9.10
N GLN A 33 -8.27 -11.41 9.68
CA GLN A 33 -8.73 -11.33 11.07
C GLN A 33 -10.10 -11.98 11.27
N ASP A 34 -10.98 -11.90 10.27
CA ASP A 34 -12.34 -12.44 10.36
C ASP A 34 -12.42 -13.95 10.04
N ASN A 35 -11.39 -14.52 9.40
CA ASN A 35 -11.34 -15.94 9.03
C ASN A 35 -9.95 -16.54 9.27
N GLU A 36 -9.80 -17.20 10.43
CA GLU A 36 -8.53 -17.82 10.85
C GLU A 36 -8.04 -18.91 9.87
N ALA A 37 -8.93 -19.75 9.36
CA ALA A 37 -8.59 -20.89 8.50
C ALA A 37 -7.91 -20.50 7.17
N ALA A 38 -8.16 -19.28 6.67
CA ALA A 38 -7.54 -18.74 5.46
C ALA A 38 -6.63 -17.53 5.73
N SER A 39 -6.37 -17.23 6.99
CA SER A 39 -5.71 -15.99 7.43
C SER A 39 -4.31 -15.81 6.86
N PHE A 40 -3.55 -16.89 6.71
CA PHE A 40 -2.20 -16.87 6.14
C PHE A 40 -2.12 -16.19 4.78
N HIS A 41 -2.97 -16.62 3.83
CA HIS A 41 -3.00 -16.08 2.47
C HIS A 41 -3.46 -14.61 2.45
N GLN A 42 -4.37 -14.25 3.35
CA GLN A 42 -4.85 -12.88 3.50
C GLN A 42 -3.76 -11.95 4.06
N PHE A 43 -2.99 -12.39 5.05
CA PHE A 43 -1.86 -11.62 5.58
C PHE A 43 -0.72 -11.52 4.58
N MET A 44 -0.41 -12.61 3.87
CA MET A 44 0.55 -12.60 2.76
C MET A 44 0.18 -11.53 1.72
N ALA A 45 -1.07 -11.56 1.24
CA ALA A 45 -1.54 -10.58 0.26
C ALA A 45 -1.56 -9.15 0.83
N SER A 46 -2.00 -8.95 2.08
CA SER A 46 -1.99 -7.64 2.75
C SER A 46 -0.59 -7.03 2.80
N LEU A 47 0.43 -7.84 3.12
CA LEU A 47 1.83 -7.42 3.13
C LEU A 47 2.32 -7.02 1.74
N VAL A 48 2.00 -7.81 0.69
CA VAL A 48 2.36 -7.48 -0.70
C VAL A 48 1.75 -6.15 -1.13
N PHE A 49 0.45 -5.96 -0.91
CA PHE A 49 -0.22 -4.70 -1.24
C PHE A 49 0.26 -3.52 -0.39
N THR A 50 0.74 -3.76 0.83
CA THR A 50 1.38 -2.73 1.66
C THR A 50 2.73 -2.29 1.06
N ALA A 51 3.52 -3.23 0.53
CA ALA A 51 4.76 -2.90 -0.18
C ALA A 51 4.49 -2.11 -1.47
N PHE A 52 3.53 -2.56 -2.29
CA PHE A 52 3.13 -1.87 -3.51
C PHE A 52 2.58 -0.47 -3.23
N THR A 53 1.84 -0.29 -2.13
CA THR A 53 1.37 1.04 -1.70
C THR A 53 2.54 2.00 -1.54
N LEU A 54 3.58 1.61 -0.81
CA LEU A 54 4.71 2.49 -0.58
C LEU A 54 5.46 2.78 -1.89
N GLU A 55 5.72 1.77 -2.71
CA GLU A 55 6.41 1.96 -4.00
C GLU A 55 5.63 2.89 -4.94
N ALA A 56 4.31 2.69 -5.06
CA ALA A 56 3.44 3.55 -5.86
C ALA A 56 3.34 4.97 -5.29
N TYR A 57 3.32 5.12 -3.97
CA TYR A 57 3.34 6.45 -3.33
C TYR A 57 4.66 7.17 -3.62
N LEU A 58 5.81 6.49 -3.52
CA LEU A 58 7.12 7.07 -3.83
C LEU A 58 7.18 7.53 -5.29
N ASN A 59 6.61 6.77 -6.22
CA ASN A 59 6.49 7.19 -7.62
C ASN A 59 5.60 8.44 -7.79
N HIS A 60 4.47 8.48 -7.10
CA HIS A 60 3.56 9.62 -7.12
C HIS A 60 4.21 10.90 -6.57
N ILE A 61 4.78 10.83 -5.36
CA ILE A 61 5.38 12.01 -4.73
C ILE A 61 6.66 12.43 -5.44
N GLY A 62 7.47 11.47 -5.91
CA GLY A 62 8.69 11.71 -6.64
C GLY A 62 8.43 12.51 -7.93
N ALA A 63 7.43 12.11 -8.71
CA ALA A 63 7.03 12.83 -9.93
C ALA A 63 6.55 14.27 -9.67
N LYS A 64 6.08 14.57 -8.45
CA LYS A 64 5.65 15.92 -8.06
C LYS A 64 6.80 16.82 -7.60
N ILE A 65 7.87 16.26 -7.04
CA ILE A 65 8.96 17.05 -6.43
C ILE A 65 10.27 17.02 -7.23
N PHE A 66 10.41 16.10 -8.19
CA PHE A 66 11.56 16.01 -9.09
C PHE A 66 11.12 16.17 -10.54
N THR A 67 11.75 17.08 -11.27
CA THR A 67 11.55 17.23 -12.72
C THR A 67 12.14 16.06 -13.52
N CYS A 68 13.23 15.45 -13.03
CA CYS A 68 13.90 14.30 -13.63
C CYS A 68 13.41 12.95 -13.06
N TRP A 69 12.18 12.87 -12.53
CA TRP A 69 11.72 11.66 -11.86
C TRP A 69 11.79 10.41 -12.74
N ASN A 70 11.56 10.53 -14.05
CA ASN A 70 11.66 9.40 -14.99
C ASN A 70 13.04 8.72 -14.97
N ASP A 71 14.12 9.47 -14.71
CA ASP A 71 15.48 8.93 -14.60
C ASP A 71 15.70 8.22 -13.24
N LEU A 72 14.98 8.67 -12.20
CA LEU A 72 15.05 8.16 -10.83
C LEU A 72 14.03 7.04 -10.56
N GLU A 73 13.01 6.87 -11.40
CA GLU A 73 11.91 5.94 -11.17
C GLU A 73 12.38 4.48 -11.12
N ARG A 74 13.50 4.15 -11.78
CA ARG A 74 14.09 2.82 -11.76
C ARG A 74 14.86 2.47 -10.49
N LEU A 75 15.08 3.44 -9.61
CA LEU A 75 15.73 3.20 -8.32
C LEU A 75 14.92 2.20 -7.48
N SER A 76 15.62 1.44 -6.65
CA SER A 76 14.96 0.60 -5.66
C SER A 76 14.13 1.46 -4.69
N PRO A 77 13.10 0.90 -4.04
CA PRO A 77 12.28 1.65 -3.09
C PRO A 77 13.07 2.32 -1.96
N LYS A 78 14.17 1.71 -1.50
CA LYS A 78 15.07 2.30 -0.50
C LYS A 78 15.82 3.51 -1.07
N GLU A 79 16.34 3.39 -2.29
CA GLU A 79 17.05 4.49 -2.96
C GLU A 79 16.10 5.66 -3.27
N LYS A 80 14.85 5.37 -3.68
CA LYS A 80 13.79 6.38 -3.82
C LYS A 80 13.55 7.14 -2.53
N ILE A 81 13.41 6.44 -1.39
CA ILE A 81 13.28 7.10 -0.08
C ILE A 81 14.48 7.99 0.21
N ASN A 82 15.71 7.52 -0.05
CA ASN A 82 16.90 8.31 0.23
C ASN A 82 16.92 9.62 -0.56
N VAL A 83 16.68 9.59 -1.88
CA VAL A 83 16.70 10.80 -2.70
C VAL A 83 15.54 11.75 -2.35
N ILE A 84 14.34 11.20 -2.10
CA ILE A 84 13.18 11.99 -1.64
C ILE A 84 13.47 12.63 -0.28
N ALA A 85 14.01 11.86 0.66
CA ALA A 85 14.30 12.33 2.01
C ALA A 85 15.38 13.40 2.01
N GLU A 86 16.43 13.26 1.20
CA GLU A 86 17.46 14.27 1.01
C GLU A 86 16.85 15.57 0.46
N LYS A 87 16.02 15.48 -0.59
CA LYS A 87 15.35 16.63 -1.20
C LYS A 87 14.42 17.37 -0.24
N LEU A 88 13.78 16.64 0.67
CA LEU A 88 12.79 17.16 1.63
C LEU A 88 13.38 17.40 3.02
N SER A 89 14.69 17.22 3.22
CA SER A 89 15.36 17.31 4.53
C SER A 89 14.73 16.41 5.62
N VAL A 90 14.25 15.23 5.24
CA VAL A 90 13.67 14.23 6.15
C VAL A 90 14.78 13.33 6.70
N GLN A 91 14.81 13.16 8.03
CA GLN A 91 15.75 12.25 8.69
C GLN A 91 15.26 10.80 8.60
N VAL A 92 16.07 9.95 7.97
CA VAL A 92 15.79 8.52 7.77
C VAL A 92 16.78 7.69 8.58
N ASP A 93 16.26 6.88 9.49
CA ASP A 93 17.05 5.95 10.31
C ASP A 93 16.50 4.52 10.15
N TYR A 94 17.12 3.74 9.26
CA TYR A 94 16.74 2.36 8.98
C TYR A 94 16.92 1.39 10.16
N GLY A 95 17.49 1.84 11.29
CA GLY A 95 17.55 1.11 12.55
C GLY A 95 16.34 1.34 13.45
N LYS A 96 15.47 2.32 13.14
CA LYS A 96 14.33 2.71 13.99
C LYS A 96 13.01 2.70 13.24
N ARG A 97 11.90 2.67 13.99
CA ARG A 97 10.57 2.89 13.39
C ARG A 97 10.46 4.33 12.88
N PRO A 98 9.75 4.55 11.75
CA PRO A 98 9.10 3.52 10.93
C PRO A 98 10.03 2.87 9.89
N TRP A 99 11.19 3.47 9.58
CA TRP A 99 12.04 3.11 8.44
C TRP A 99 12.62 1.70 8.46
N GLN A 100 12.79 1.09 9.63
CA GLN A 100 13.27 -0.30 9.76
C GLN A 100 12.42 -1.33 8.99
N ILE A 101 11.16 -1.01 8.71
CA ILE A 101 10.27 -1.90 7.96
C ILE A 101 10.79 -2.16 6.54
N MET A 102 11.53 -1.21 5.97
CA MET A 102 11.99 -1.26 4.58
C MET A 102 12.77 -2.53 4.27
N LYS A 103 13.68 -2.94 5.16
CA LYS A 103 14.48 -4.16 4.96
C LYS A 103 13.59 -5.40 4.91
N LYS A 104 12.64 -5.53 5.84
CA LYS A 104 11.82 -6.73 6.00
C LYS A 104 10.72 -6.82 4.94
N LEU A 105 10.01 -5.72 4.70
CA LEU A 105 8.88 -5.68 3.79
C LEU A 105 9.30 -5.83 2.32
N PHE A 106 10.38 -5.17 1.88
CA PHE A 106 10.85 -5.31 0.50
C PHE A 106 11.67 -6.57 0.26
N GLY A 107 12.35 -7.10 1.30
CA GLY A 107 12.88 -8.47 1.25
C GLY A 107 11.77 -9.49 0.99
N PHE A 108 10.73 -9.46 1.83
CA PHE A 108 9.53 -10.29 1.64
C PHE A 108 8.91 -10.12 0.25
N ARG A 109 8.67 -8.87 -0.21
CA ARG A 109 8.09 -8.62 -1.53
C ARG A 109 8.94 -9.25 -2.64
N ASN A 110 10.27 -9.15 -2.55
CA ASN A 110 11.17 -9.74 -3.52
C ASN A 110 11.12 -11.28 -3.49
N ASP A 111 11.08 -11.89 -2.31
CA ASP A 111 10.96 -13.35 -2.17
C ASP A 111 9.68 -13.84 -2.87
N ILE A 112 8.54 -13.19 -2.62
CA ILE A 112 7.26 -13.53 -3.26
C ILE A 112 7.28 -13.27 -4.76
N ALA A 113 7.82 -12.12 -5.20
CA ALA A 113 7.84 -11.75 -6.62
C ALA A 113 8.73 -12.65 -7.48
N HIS A 114 9.82 -13.19 -6.90
CA HIS A 114 10.70 -14.13 -7.60
C HIS A 114 10.21 -15.57 -7.53
N GLY A 115 9.43 -15.95 -6.51
CA GLY A 115 8.67 -17.21 -6.48
C GLY A 115 9.48 -18.49 -6.67
N LYS A 116 10.76 -18.50 -6.27
CA LYS A 116 11.65 -19.64 -6.49
C LYS A 116 11.31 -20.79 -5.55
N SER A 117 11.21 -22.01 -6.09
CA SER A 117 11.17 -23.22 -5.28
C SER A 117 12.47 -23.38 -4.50
N VAL A 118 12.38 -23.75 -3.23
CA VAL A 118 13.52 -23.98 -2.34
C VAL A 118 13.32 -25.27 -1.58
N GLU A 119 14.43 -26.01 -1.35
CA GLU A 119 14.46 -27.11 -0.40
C GLU A 119 14.93 -26.58 0.95
N ILE A 120 14.17 -26.88 2.00
CA ILE A 120 14.51 -26.55 3.38
C ILE A 120 14.68 -27.85 4.18
N LYS A 121 15.73 -27.94 4.99
CA LYS A 121 16.07 -29.10 5.80
C LYS A 121 16.37 -28.62 7.23
N SER A 122 15.88 -29.35 8.22
CA SER A 122 16.30 -29.21 9.62
C SER A 122 16.72 -30.58 10.14
N GLU A 123 17.73 -30.59 11.00
CA GLU A 123 18.20 -31.79 11.70
C GLU A 123 18.27 -31.42 13.18
N GLU A 124 17.52 -32.16 14.01
CA GLU A 124 17.49 -31.95 15.46
C GLU A 124 17.69 -33.28 16.18
N VAL A 125 18.53 -33.27 17.23
CA VAL A 125 18.72 -34.42 18.12
C VAL A 125 17.90 -34.17 19.37
N ILE A 126 16.72 -34.77 19.42
CA ILE A 126 15.80 -34.67 20.57
C ILE A 126 15.81 -35.94 21.41
N PRO A 127 15.64 -35.85 22.76
CA PRO A 127 15.47 -37.04 23.59
C PRO A 127 14.29 -37.89 23.12
N LEU A 128 14.41 -39.22 23.17
CA LEU A 128 13.36 -40.14 22.73
C LEU A 128 12.01 -39.86 23.41
N ILE A 129 11.98 -39.36 24.65
CA ILE A 129 10.73 -39.05 25.35
C ILE A 129 9.99 -37.82 24.78
N ASN A 130 10.70 -36.95 24.05
CA ASN A 130 10.16 -35.73 23.45
C ASN A 130 9.81 -35.91 21.96
N HIS A 131 9.96 -37.11 21.39
CA HIS A 131 9.67 -37.37 19.96
C HIS A 131 8.21 -37.13 19.55
N THR A 132 7.30 -36.98 20.51
CA THR A 132 5.87 -36.72 20.27
C THR A 132 5.48 -35.27 20.55
N GLU A 133 6.33 -34.47 21.19
CA GLU A 133 6.08 -33.03 21.38
C GLU A 133 6.41 -32.33 20.05
N ASP A 134 5.36 -32.01 19.30
CA ASP A 134 5.35 -31.17 18.10
C ASP A 134 6.67 -31.13 17.29
N ILE A 135 6.95 -32.22 16.57
CA ILE A 135 7.81 -32.20 15.35
C ILE A 135 7.25 -31.21 14.29
N HIS A 136 6.09 -30.61 14.57
CA HIS A 136 5.41 -29.57 13.83
C HIS A 136 5.92 -28.14 14.04
N ASP A 137 7.14 -27.90 14.56
CA ASP A 137 7.79 -26.63 14.26
C ASP A 137 8.11 -26.60 12.77
N SER A 138 7.08 -26.21 12.01
CA SER A 138 7.01 -26.38 10.57
C SER A 138 8.18 -25.65 9.96
N LEU A 139 9.08 -26.41 9.33
CA LEU A 139 10.08 -25.92 8.41
C LEU A 139 9.43 -24.88 7.49
N ARG A 140 9.75 -23.60 7.72
CA ARG A 140 9.21 -22.45 7.00
C ARG A 140 10.34 -21.56 6.53
N THR A 141 10.16 -21.02 5.35
CA THR A 141 10.99 -19.95 4.81
C THR A 141 10.82 -18.65 5.60
N SER A 142 11.75 -17.72 5.42
CA SER A 142 11.69 -16.39 6.03
C SER A 142 10.43 -15.62 5.64
N TRP A 143 9.95 -15.78 4.39
CA TRP A 143 8.76 -15.08 3.92
C TRP A 143 7.49 -15.67 4.54
N GLU A 144 7.39 -16.99 4.70
CA GLU A 144 6.25 -17.64 5.38
C GLU A 144 6.15 -17.20 6.84
N MET A 145 7.27 -17.15 7.56
CA MET A 145 7.33 -16.65 8.94
C MET A 145 6.94 -15.17 9.04
N PHE A 146 7.03 -14.40 7.95
CA PHE A 146 6.64 -13.00 7.93
C PHE A 146 5.13 -12.81 7.76
N CYS A 147 4.40 -13.79 7.21
CA CYS A 147 2.96 -13.76 6.94
C CYS A 147 2.10 -13.97 8.19
N THR A 148 2.17 -13.06 9.15
CA THR A 148 1.35 -13.08 10.38
C THR A 148 0.58 -11.77 10.55
N GLU A 149 -0.54 -11.82 11.27
CA GLU A 149 -1.37 -10.64 11.57
C GLU A 149 -0.53 -9.50 12.15
N ARG A 150 0.24 -9.79 13.20
CA ARG A 150 1.09 -8.81 13.88
C ARG A 150 2.09 -8.13 12.93
N LYS A 151 2.66 -8.88 11.99
CA LYS A 151 3.59 -8.33 10.99
C LYS A 151 2.86 -7.49 9.96
N ALA A 152 1.68 -7.92 9.50
CA ALA A 152 0.84 -7.15 8.58
C ALA A 152 0.39 -5.82 9.20
N ILE A 153 -0.13 -5.82 10.44
CA ILE A 153 -0.49 -4.60 11.18
C ILE A 153 0.72 -3.67 11.29
N LYS A 154 1.85 -4.18 11.80
CA LYS A 154 3.04 -3.37 12.00
C LYS A 154 3.61 -2.80 10.69
N ALA A 155 3.59 -3.59 9.61
CA ALA A 155 4.04 -3.13 8.30
C ALA A 155 3.18 -1.98 7.79
N ARG A 156 1.85 -2.09 7.92
CA ARG A 156 0.93 -1.01 7.56
C ARG A 156 1.19 0.25 8.37
N GLU A 157 1.26 0.15 9.69
CA GLU A 157 1.54 1.31 10.55
C GLU A 157 2.85 2.01 10.18
N ASP A 158 3.91 1.24 9.94
CA ASP A 158 5.21 1.80 9.57
C ASP A 158 5.15 2.46 8.18
N VAL A 159 4.50 1.84 7.19
CA VAL A 159 4.30 2.45 5.86
C VAL A 159 3.45 3.71 5.93
N GLU A 160 2.37 3.71 6.69
CA GLU A 160 1.51 4.88 6.90
C GLU A 160 2.31 6.05 7.49
N ASN A 161 3.15 5.78 8.49
CA ASN A 161 3.99 6.80 9.11
C ASN A 161 5.08 7.31 8.16
N ILE A 162 5.68 6.45 7.33
CA ILE A 162 6.62 6.87 6.28
C ILE A 162 5.92 7.82 5.30
N ILE A 163 4.77 7.41 4.78
CA ILE A 163 3.98 8.20 3.83
C ILE A 163 3.60 9.55 4.45
N LYS A 164 3.06 9.56 5.67
CA LYS A 164 2.69 10.81 6.38
C LYS A 164 3.89 11.73 6.58
N THR A 165 5.03 11.20 6.99
CA THR A 165 6.25 12.01 7.19
C THR A 165 6.72 12.64 5.89
N ILE A 166 6.83 11.86 4.81
CA ILE A 166 7.24 12.36 3.48
C ILE A 166 6.22 13.36 2.94
N HIS A 167 4.94 13.04 3.01
CA HIS A 167 3.86 13.88 2.48
C HIS A 167 3.82 15.23 3.18
N LYS A 168 3.91 15.23 4.52
CA LYS A 168 3.97 16.46 5.31
C LYS A 168 5.20 17.30 4.94
N ALA A 169 6.36 16.68 4.79
CA ALA A 169 7.60 17.38 4.43
C ALA A 169 7.57 17.94 2.99
N SER A 170 6.80 17.33 2.08
CA SER A 170 6.68 17.79 0.70
C SER A 170 5.98 19.15 0.55
N GLY A 171 5.15 19.54 1.51
CA GLY A 171 4.39 20.79 1.47
C GLY A 171 3.30 20.85 0.40
N ILE A 172 3.00 19.74 -0.28
CA ILE A 172 1.99 19.68 -1.33
C ILE A 172 0.59 19.86 -0.74
N LYS A 173 -0.17 20.80 -1.31
CA LYS A 173 -1.55 21.09 -0.94
C LYS A 173 -2.52 20.28 -1.81
N ASP A 174 -3.74 20.09 -1.32
CA ASP A 174 -4.84 19.44 -2.04
C ASP A 174 -4.53 18.00 -2.51
N ASP A 175 -3.62 17.33 -1.81
CA ASP A 175 -3.29 15.93 -2.01
C ASP A 175 -3.37 15.21 -0.66
N TYR A 176 -4.18 14.17 -0.58
CA TYR A 176 -4.49 13.47 0.66
C TYR A 176 -4.16 11.97 0.47
N PRO A 177 -3.08 11.47 1.11
CA PRO A 177 -2.44 10.22 0.72
C PRO A 177 -3.25 8.94 1.00
N PHE A 178 -4.45 9.04 1.57
CA PHE A 178 -5.27 7.88 1.90
C PHE A 178 -6.73 8.04 1.48
N VAL A 179 -7.00 8.93 0.53
CA VAL A 179 -8.32 9.09 -0.09
C VAL A 179 -8.41 8.18 -1.32
N PHE A 180 -9.36 7.26 -1.29
CA PHE A 180 -9.64 6.25 -2.34
C PHE A 180 -11.09 6.40 -2.83
N GLY A 181 -11.40 5.86 -4.01
CA GLY A 181 -12.75 5.92 -4.60
C GLY A 181 -13.04 7.08 -5.56
N LEU A 182 -14.32 7.24 -5.94
CA LEU A 182 -14.78 8.21 -6.95
C LEU A 182 -14.87 9.64 -6.37
N ASN A 183 -13.80 10.43 -6.54
CA ASN A 183 -13.89 11.88 -6.38
C ASN A 183 -14.36 12.52 -7.70
N PHE A 184 -15.64 12.90 -7.78
CA PHE A 184 -16.14 13.73 -8.86
C PHE A 184 -15.87 15.20 -8.54
N GLY A 185 -14.91 15.81 -9.23
CA GLY A 185 -14.77 17.27 -9.23
C GLY A 185 -15.42 17.84 -10.48
N SER A 186 -16.63 18.37 -10.38
CA SER A 186 -17.17 19.23 -11.46
C SER A 186 -16.54 20.60 -11.35
N LYS A 187 -15.80 21.02 -12.40
CA LYS A 187 -15.35 22.40 -12.58
C LYS A 187 -16.51 23.27 -13.07
N GLU A 188 -17.53 23.43 -12.26
CA GLU A 188 -18.46 24.56 -12.38
C GLU A 188 -18.59 25.19 -11.00
N GLY A 189 -18.46 26.53 -10.95
CA GLY A 189 -18.35 27.28 -9.72
C GLY A 189 -19.47 26.98 -8.72
N TRP A 190 -19.12 27.12 -7.45
CA TRP A 190 -19.95 27.00 -6.24
C TRP A 190 -20.12 25.59 -5.66
N GLY A 191 -19.38 25.35 -4.57
CA GLY A 191 -19.62 24.29 -3.60
C GLY A 191 -18.83 23.00 -3.83
N GLN A 192 -17.82 22.74 -2.99
CA GLN A 192 -17.23 21.40 -2.89
C GLN A 192 -18.28 20.42 -2.35
N ILE A 193 -18.74 19.49 -3.20
CA ILE A 193 -19.59 18.37 -2.79
C ILE A 193 -18.67 17.16 -2.61
N PHE A 194 -18.44 16.74 -1.37
CA PHE A 194 -17.81 15.46 -1.07
C PHE A 194 -18.87 14.36 -1.21
N ILE A 195 -18.77 13.54 -2.26
CA ILE A 195 -19.63 12.37 -2.43
C ILE A 195 -18.88 11.17 -1.82
N HIS A 196 -19.43 10.61 -0.75
CA HIS A 196 -19.04 9.29 -0.25
C HIS A 196 -20.21 8.35 -0.49
N ASP A 197 -19.97 7.34 -1.34
CA ASP A 197 -20.80 6.20 -1.73
C ASP A 197 -22.32 6.38 -1.95
N ASN A 198 -22.71 6.00 -3.18
CA ASN A 198 -24.04 5.63 -3.65
C ASN A 198 -25.16 6.61 -3.32
N TYR A 199 -25.37 7.59 -4.20
CA TYR A 199 -26.64 8.03 -4.79
C TYR A 199 -26.33 9.37 -5.49
N VAL A 200 -26.34 9.39 -6.83
CA VAL A 200 -26.31 10.67 -7.56
C VAL A 200 -27.74 11.16 -7.67
N THR A 201 -28.11 12.12 -6.84
CA THR A 201 -29.35 12.88 -7.04
C THR A 201 -29.11 13.88 -8.16
N ILE A 202 -29.63 13.58 -9.35
CA ILE A 202 -29.73 14.55 -10.44
C ILE A 202 -30.85 15.51 -10.05
N LYS A 203 -30.52 16.76 -9.73
CA LYS A 203 -31.53 17.82 -9.70
C LYS A 203 -31.77 18.25 -11.14
N ASP A 204 -32.99 18.01 -11.62
CA ASP A 204 -33.49 18.65 -12.83
C ASP A 204 -33.41 20.16 -12.64
N LEU A 205 -32.59 20.81 -13.47
CA LEU A 205 -32.62 22.24 -13.69
C LEU A 205 -33.09 22.45 -15.12
N THR A 206 -34.40 22.52 -15.29
CA THR A 206 -35.00 23.31 -16.36
C THR A 206 -35.73 24.49 -15.73
N PRO A 207 -35.74 25.65 -16.41
CA PRO A 207 -35.82 26.99 -15.82
C PRO A 207 -37.08 27.26 -14.99
#